data_AF-A0A450SWL8-F1
#
_entry.id   AF-A0A450SWL8-F1
#
_cell.length_a   1.000
_cell.length_b   1.000
_cell.length_c   1.000
_cell.angle_alpha   90.00
_cell.angle_beta   90.00
_cell.angle_gamma   90.00
#
_symmetry.space_group_name_H-M   'P 1'
#
loop_
_entity.id
_entity.type
_entity.pdbx_description
1 polymer ?
#
loop_
_entity_poly.entity_id
_entity_poly.type
_entity_poly.pdbx_seq_one_letter_code
_entity_poly.pdbx_strand_id
1 'polypeptide(L)'
;MQQQKHHEPIVLYEGWKLFEDKINRRCVAEKSIGSDDEICQVVLKANRDIPYEGYWPGRSLDPPRILITGSCIYSDCWRIQFESHTPKTTPPRPFILGLAHDRERIKKYLKKKRPISYVDVPIQTCVYQDKLLSWQANCVAEEGPDVERLLYHLPVSIYHTFIDEIEVVLGAKLPMLHELLDEYTDMLKKKCVEAFHHIGASVEFCDPHKGPNGEILDAHAADRAPYLEVLGLDGVMGIEDLAQLTIGATIAEEFGVTIPCRVGVLGIPHPLSQCDGEHCCRRRLSMDSLLSGNFV
;
A
#
# COMPACT_ATOMS: atom_id res chain seq x y z
N MET A 1 -8.90 -23.74 42.72
CA MET A 1 -8.74 -23.85 41.26
C MET A 1 -8.38 -22.46 40.73
N GLN A 2 -7.10 -22.25 40.38
CA GLN A 2 -6.66 -21.01 39.73
C GLN A 2 -7.11 -21.06 38.27
N GLN A 3 -7.93 -20.10 37.84
CA GLN A 3 -8.17 -19.85 36.43
C GLN A 3 -6.84 -19.43 35.81
N GLN A 4 -6.28 -20.28 34.94
CA GLN A 4 -5.22 -19.86 34.02
C GLN A 4 -5.81 -18.75 33.14
N LYS A 5 -5.42 -17.49 33.41
CA LYS A 5 -5.59 -16.41 32.45
C LYS A 5 -4.76 -16.78 31.24
N HIS A 6 -5.36 -17.41 30.23
CA HIS A 6 -4.78 -17.50 28.90
C HIS A 6 -4.48 -16.06 28.46
N HIS A 7 -3.21 -15.67 28.53
CA HIS A 7 -2.74 -14.45 27.89
C HIS A 7 -2.64 -14.82 26.41
N GLU A 8 -3.58 -14.34 25.62
CA GLU A 8 -3.47 -14.42 24.16
C GLU A 8 -2.18 -13.68 23.76
N PRO A 9 -1.32 -14.29 22.93
CA PRO A 9 -0.12 -13.63 22.47
C PRO A 9 -0.50 -12.44 21.58
N ILE A 10 -0.01 -11.26 21.94
CA ILE A 10 -0.20 -10.04 21.14
C ILE A 10 0.92 -9.99 20.09
N VAL A 11 0.54 -10.00 18.82
CA VAL A 11 1.47 -9.76 17.71
C VAL A 11 1.19 -8.37 17.14
N LEU A 12 2.22 -7.54 17.03
CA LEU A 12 2.11 -6.22 16.41
C LEU A 12 2.28 -6.37 14.89
N TYR A 13 1.25 -6.01 14.13
CA TYR A 13 1.22 -6.04 12.68
C TYR A 13 0.86 -4.65 12.15
N GLU A 14 1.87 -3.87 11.74
CA GLU A 14 1.77 -2.51 11.15
C GLU A 14 0.57 -1.67 11.59
N GLY A 15 0.50 -1.35 12.88
CA GLY A 15 -0.55 -0.49 13.45
C GLY A 15 -1.79 -1.25 13.96
N TRP A 16 -1.90 -2.56 13.70
CA TRP A 16 -2.88 -3.47 14.28
C TRP A 16 -2.27 -4.35 15.36
N LYS A 17 -3.04 -4.59 16.43
CA LYS A 17 -2.74 -5.60 17.45
C LYS A 17 -3.52 -6.86 17.10
N LEU A 18 -2.81 -7.96 16.86
CA LEU A 18 -3.41 -9.26 16.58
C LEU A 18 -3.44 -10.10 17.86
N PHE A 19 -4.61 -10.64 18.17
CA PHE A 19 -4.86 -11.56 19.28
C PHE A 19 -5.23 -12.92 18.69
N GLU A 20 -4.37 -13.92 18.87
CA GLU A 20 -4.56 -15.24 18.28
C GLU A 20 -5.16 -16.24 19.27
N ASP A 21 -6.28 -16.85 18.89
CA ASP A 21 -6.83 -18.05 19.53
C ASP A 21 -6.51 -19.28 18.69
N LYS A 22 -5.48 -20.02 19.12
CA LYS A 22 -5.02 -21.25 18.45
C LYS A 22 -6.00 -22.41 18.55
N ILE A 23 -6.91 -22.41 19.52
CA ILE A 23 -7.90 -23.48 19.72
C ILE A 23 -9.03 -23.32 18.72
N ASN A 24 -9.56 -22.11 18.59
CA ASN A 24 -10.68 -21.83 17.68
C ASN A 24 -10.24 -21.44 16.26
N ARG A 25 -8.92 -21.36 16.01
CA ARG A 25 -8.33 -20.92 14.72
C ARG A 25 -8.88 -19.56 14.28
N ARG A 26 -8.99 -18.64 15.23
CA ARG A 26 -9.47 -17.27 15.03
C ARG A 26 -8.38 -16.30 15.44
N CYS A 27 -8.38 -15.15 14.80
CA CYS A 27 -7.56 -14.02 15.23
C CYS A 27 -8.46 -12.78 15.30
N VAL A 28 -8.28 -11.95 16.31
CA VAL A 28 -8.92 -10.63 16.39
C VAL A 28 -7.85 -9.59 16.14
N ALA A 29 -8.09 -8.71 15.18
CA ALA A 29 -7.23 -7.55 14.95
C ALA A 29 -7.87 -6.30 15.51
N GLU A 30 -7.10 -5.51 16.26
CA GLU A 30 -7.55 -4.27 16.87
C GLU A 30 -6.69 -3.09 16.45
N LYS A 31 -7.32 -1.96 16.13
CA LYS A 31 -6.64 -0.69 15.85
C LYS A 31 -7.49 0.46 16.37
N SER A 32 -6.85 1.44 17.00
CA SER A 32 -7.48 2.72 17.30
C SER A 32 -7.49 3.56 16.02
N ILE A 33 -8.66 4.03 15.61
CA ILE A 33 -8.86 4.87 14.42
C ILE A 33 -9.48 6.18 14.90
N GLY A 34 -8.93 7.33 14.50
CA GLY A 34 -9.40 8.66 14.92
C GLY A 34 -8.82 9.18 16.25
N SER A 35 -9.42 10.28 16.75
CA SER A 35 -8.98 11.02 17.96
C SER A 35 -9.68 10.62 19.26
N ASP A 36 -10.78 9.86 19.16
CA ASP A 36 -11.52 9.34 20.30
C ASP A 36 -11.11 7.87 20.48
N ASP A 37 -11.06 7.35 21.71
CA ASP A 37 -10.57 6.00 22.08
C ASP A 37 -11.36 4.81 21.45
N GLU A 38 -11.99 4.98 20.29
CA GLU A 38 -12.69 3.94 19.54
C GLU A 38 -11.71 2.89 19.00
N ILE A 39 -11.86 1.67 19.50
CA ILE A 39 -11.11 0.51 19.06
C ILE A 39 -11.92 -0.19 17.97
N CYS A 40 -11.43 -0.15 16.74
CA CYS A 40 -11.95 -0.95 15.65
C CYS A 40 -11.45 -2.38 15.76
N GLN A 41 -12.37 -3.35 15.64
CA GLN A 41 -12.05 -4.77 15.70
C GLN A 41 -12.39 -5.48 14.37
N VAL A 42 -11.52 -6.38 13.94
CA VAL A 42 -11.77 -7.28 12.81
C VAL A 42 -11.62 -8.72 13.29
N VAL A 43 -12.67 -9.52 13.12
CA VAL A 43 -12.60 -10.96 13.37
C VAL A 43 -12.09 -11.67 12.13
N LEU A 44 -10.92 -12.28 12.26
CA LEU A 44 -10.23 -13.02 11.23
C LEU A 44 -10.33 -14.52 11.48
N LYS A 45 -10.37 -15.30 10.38
CA LYS A 45 -10.40 -16.77 10.37
C LYS A 45 -9.22 -17.28 9.57
N ALA A 46 -8.75 -18.48 9.91
CA ALA A 46 -7.70 -19.14 9.13
C ALA A 46 -8.12 -19.30 7.67
N ASN A 47 -7.21 -18.98 6.75
CA ASN A 47 -7.40 -19.11 5.31
C ASN A 47 -6.36 -20.09 4.72
N ARG A 48 -6.62 -20.60 3.52
CA ARG A 48 -5.77 -21.57 2.82
C ARG A 48 -4.53 -20.94 2.17
N ASP A 49 -4.65 -19.72 1.67
CA ASP A 49 -3.65 -19.03 0.86
C ASP A 49 -2.80 -18.06 1.71
N ILE A 50 -3.45 -17.49 2.72
CA ILE A 50 -2.85 -16.56 3.68
C ILE A 50 -3.19 -17.00 5.11
N PRO A 51 -2.41 -16.62 6.13
CA PRO A 51 -2.67 -17.04 7.51
C PRO A 51 -4.08 -16.75 8.00
N TYR A 52 -4.57 -15.53 7.79
CA TYR A 52 -5.91 -15.13 8.24
C TYR A 52 -6.59 -14.19 7.27
N GLU A 53 -7.91 -14.25 7.21
CA GLU A 53 -8.76 -13.32 6.47
C GLU A 53 -10.02 -12.94 7.25
N GLY A 54 -10.61 -11.80 6.94
CA GLY A 54 -11.89 -11.37 7.51
C GLY A 54 -12.49 -10.22 6.72
N TYR A 55 -13.38 -9.48 7.37
CA TYR A 55 -14.07 -8.34 6.76
C TYR A 55 -14.10 -7.16 7.72
N TRP A 56 -13.81 -5.97 7.22
CA TRP A 56 -13.92 -4.71 7.96
C TRP A 56 -14.96 -3.78 7.31
N PRO A 57 -15.82 -3.08 8.07
CA PRO A 57 -16.11 -3.33 9.49
C PRO A 57 -16.92 -4.62 9.70
N GLY A 58 -17.37 -5.23 8.60
CA GLY A 58 -18.13 -6.46 8.55
C GLY A 58 -18.34 -6.88 7.10
N ARG A 59 -18.89 -8.07 6.90
CA ARG A 59 -19.21 -8.56 5.56
C ARG A 59 -20.45 -7.83 5.04
N SER A 60 -20.41 -7.37 3.78
CA SER A 60 -21.60 -6.87 3.09
C SER A 60 -22.71 -7.94 3.09
N LEU A 61 -23.96 -7.52 3.27
CA LEU A 61 -25.12 -8.41 3.16
C LEU A 61 -25.41 -8.75 1.70
N ASP A 62 -25.15 -7.79 0.80
CA ASP A 62 -25.35 -7.93 -0.63
C ASP A 62 -24.02 -8.32 -1.31
N PRO A 63 -24.06 -9.23 -2.31
CA PRO A 63 -22.88 -9.55 -3.12
C PRO A 63 -22.32 -8.30 -3.83
N PRO A 64 -20.99 -8.14 -3.89
CA PRO A 64 -20.40 -7.01 -4.58
C PRO A 64 -20.52 -7.13 -6.10
N ARG A 65 -20.83 -6.02 -6.77
CA ARG A 65 -20.77 -5.86 -8.23
C ARG A 65 -19.50 -5.17 -8.68
N ILE A 66 -18.91 -4.35 -7.81
CA ILE A 66 -17.65 -3.64 -8.07
C ILE A 66 -16.65 -4.05 -7.01
N LEU A 67 -15.53 -4.61 -7.45
CA LEU A 67 -14.40 -4.90 -6.60
C LEU A 67 -13.32 -3.85 -6.77
N ILE A 68 -12.76 -3.44 -5.64
CA ILE A 68 -11.66 -2.48 -5.58
C ILE A 68 -10.48 -3.14 -4.90
N THR A 69 -9.30 -3.06 -5.50
CA THR A 69 -8.07 -3.55 -4.86
C THR A 69 -6.83 -2.82 -5.40
N GLY A 70 -5.63 -3.21 -4.97
CA GLY A 70 -4.37 -2.71 -5.52
C GLY A 70 -3.70 -1.56 -4.74
N SER A 71 -4.39 -0.91 -3.80
CA SER A 71 -3.82 0.16 -2.94
C SER A 71 -2.51 -0.26 -2.28
N CYS A 72 -2.45 -1.52 -1.86
CA CYS A 72 -1.33 -2.13 -1.14
C CYS A 72 -0.25 -2.75 -2.04
N ILE A 73 -0.41 -2.77 -3.37
CA ILE A 73 0.59 -3.42 -4.23
C ILE A 73 1.82 -2.55 -4.43
N TYR A 74 1.69 -1.22 -4.38
CA TYR A 74 2.84 -0.36 -4.59
C TYR A 74 3.76 -0.45 -3.37
N SER A 75 4.86 -1.17 -3.55
CA SER A 75 5.80 -1.38 -2.46
C SER A 75 6.45 -0.06 -2.09
N ASP A 76 6.58 0.15 -0.78
CA ASP A 76 7.39 1.17 -0.13
C ASP A 76 8.91 1.02 -0.38
N CYS A 77 9.29 0.40 -1.50
CA CYS A 77 10.66 0.28 -1.99
C CYS A 77 11.18 1.58 -2.61
N TRP A 78 10.29 2.50 -3.00
CA TRP A 78 10.64 3.86 -3.40
C TRP A 78 11.10 4.66 -2.18
N ARG A 79 12.42 4.73 -1.97
CA ARG A 79 13.00 5.32 -0.76
C ARG A 79 14.10 6.30 -1.08
N ILE A 80 14.20 7.32 -0.24
CA ILE A 80 15.26 8.31 -0.28
C ILE A 80 16.05 8.29 1.02
N GLN A 81 17.37 8.15 0.91
CA GLN A 81 18.30 8.16 2.04
C GLN A 81 19.08 9.46 2.05
N PHE A 82 19.07 10.16 3.17
CA PHE A 82 19.92 11.35 3.37
C PHE A 82 21.21 10.99 4.10
N GLU A 83 22.26 11.76 3.85
CA GLU A 83 23.49 11.68 4.62
C GLU A 83 23.27 12.04 6.10
N SER A 84 24.16 11.55 6.96
CA SER A 84 24.13 11.90 8.38
C SER A 84 24.36 13.40 8.57
N HIS A 85 23.70 14.01 9.56
CA HIS A 85 23.88 15.44 9.82
C HIS A 85 25.26 15.76 10.40
N THR A 86 25.83 14.79 11.12
CA THR A 86 27.09 14.90 11.86
C THR A 86 28.00 13.75 11.45
N PRO A 87 29.26 14.01 11.06
CA PRO A 87 30.21 12.95 10.76
C PRO A 87 30.26 11.91 11.88
N LYS A 88 30.23 10.61 11.53
CA LYS A 88 30.23 9.46 12.46
C LYS A 88 28.92 9.21 13.24
N THR A 89 27.83 9.90 12.90
CA THR A 89 26.51 9.53 13.40
C THR A 89 25.78 8.62 12.42
N THR A 90 24.92 7.74 12.93
CA THR A 90 24.08 6.89 12.09
C THR A 90 23.23 7.78 11.19
N PRO A 91 23.19 7.52 9.87
CA PRO A 91 22.31 8.25 8.97
C PRO A 91 20.84 8.08 9.43
N PRO A 92 19.95 9.03 9.08
CA PRO A 92 18.52 8.82 9.31
C PRO A 92 18.07 7.52 8.65
N ARG A 93 16.97 6.90 9.11
CA ARG A 93 16.38 5.80 8.33
C ARG A 93 16.01 6.29 6.92
N PRO A 94 15.99 5.41 5.91
CA PRO A 94 15.41 5.76 4.61
C PRO A 94 13.97 6.26 4.80
N PHE A 95 13.62 7.31 4.07
CA PHE A 95 12.25 7.83 4.00
C PHE A 95 11.54 7.23 2.80
N ILE A 96 10.27 6.89 2.97
CA ILE A 96 9.46 6.27 1.93
C ILE A 96 8.68 7.35 1.18
N LEU A 97 8.78 7.36 -0.14
CA LEU A 97 8.15 8.40 -0.98
C LEU A 97 6.61 8.35 -0.91
N GLY A 98 6.05 7.15 -0.77
CA GLY A 98 4.61 6.92 -0.69
C GLY A 98 3.92 7.44 0.58
N LEU A 99 4.65 7.66 1.69
CA LEU A 99 4.03 7.98 2.98
C LEU A 99 3.97 9.48 3.28
N ALA A 100 2.78 10.02 3.56
CA ALA A 100 2.56 11.45 3.79
C ALA A 100 3.48 12.06 4.88
N HIS A 101 3.67 11.36 6.01
CA HIS A 101 4.52 11.84 7.08
C HIS A 101 6.02 11.85 6.72
N ASP A 102 6.47 10.93 5.86
CA ASP A 102 7.84 10.91 5.37
C ASP A 102 8.04 11.99 4.30
N ARG A 103 7.03 12.29 3.47
CA ARG A 103 7.08 13.40 2.50
C ARG A 103 7.39 14.75 3.16
N GLU A 104 6.70 15.09 4.24
CA GLU A 104 6.95 16.34 4.97
C GLU A 104 8.37 16.40 5.56
N ARG A 105 8.89 15.25 6.01
CA ARG A 105 10.27 15.14 6.50
C ARG A 105 11.28 15.28 5.37
N ILE A 106 11.04 14.65 4.21
CA ILE A 106 11.86 14.77 3.01
C ILE A 106 11.95 16.24 2.59
N LYS A 107 10.81 16.93 2.43
CA LYS A 107 10.75 18.36 2.10
C LYS A 107 11.57 19.21 3.08
N LYS A 108 11.45 18.94 4.39
CA LYS A 108 12.23 19.64 5.43
C LYS A 108 13.74 19.38 5.31
N TYR A 109 14.16 18.18 4.95
CA TYR A 109 15.57 17.82 4.79
C TYR A 109 16.17 18.46 3.54
N LEU A 110 15.44 18.44 2.42
CA LEU A 110 15.83 19.09 1.18
C LEU A 110 15.95 20.61 1.34
N LYS A 111 14.98 21.28 1.99
CA LYS A 111 15.06 22.72 2.30
C LYS A 111 16.29 23.10 3.14
N LYS A 112 16.77 22.18 3.97
CA LYS A 112 18.00 22.34 4.77
C LYS A 112 19.27 21.99 3.98
N LYS A 113 19.16 21.73 2.68
CA LYS A 113 20.26 21.30 1.79
C LYS A 113 21.01 20.09 2.33
N ARG A 114 20.30 19.16 2.97
CA ARG A 114 20.92 17.90 3.40
C ARG A 114 21.22 17.05 2.16
N PRO A 115 22.46 16.55 2.00
CA PRO A 115 22.79 15.71 0.86
C PRO A 115 21.97 14.42 0.87
N ILE A 116 21.51 14.01 -0.31
CA ILE A 116 20.92 12.69 -0.54
C ILE A 116 22.08 11.73 -0.82
N SER A 117 22.13 10.62 -0.09
CA SER A 117 23.12 9.56 -0.27
C SER A 117 22.74 8.68 -1.47
N TYR A 118 21.50 8.23 -1.51
CA TYR A 118 20.95 7.40 -2.58
C TYR A 118 19.42 7.42 -2.60
N VAL A 119 18.86 6.97 -3.72
CA VAL A 119 17.46 6.61 -3.88
C VAL A 119 17.40 5.11 -4.16
N ASP A 120 16.60 4.37 -3.41
CA ASP A 120 16.25 2.99 -3.75
C ASP A 120 14.99 3.00 -4.61
N VAL A 121 15.02 2.24 -5.70
CA VAL A 121 13.89 2.06 -6.64
C VAL A 121 13.62 0.56 -6.83
N PRO A 122 12.36 0.11 -6.89
CA PRO A 122 12.04 -1.27 -7.18
C PRO A 122 12.31 -1.57 -8.66
N ILE A 123 12.81 -2.77 -8.97
CA ILE A 123 13.08 -3.23 -10.35
C ILE A 123 12.18 -4.38 -10.79
N GLN A 124 11.60 -5.10 -9.83
CA GLN A 124 10.62 -6.18 -10.06
C GLN A 124 9.77 -6.31 -8.80
N THR A 125 8.72 -7.13 -8.86
CA THR A 125 7.95 -7.44 -7.66
C THR A 125 8.75 -8.26 -6.66
N CYS A 126 8.46 -8.08 -5.38
CA CYS A 126 8.96 -8.95 -4.31
C CYS A 126 7.96 -10.05 -3.95
N VAL A 127 8.41 -11.00 -3.12
CA VAL A 127 7.58 -12.12 -2.63
C VAL A 127 6.28 -11.63 -1.98
N TYR A 128 6.34 -10.49 -1.29
CA TYR A 128 5.15 -9.90 -0.68
C TYR A 128 4.11 -9.51 -1.73
N GLN A 129 4.52 -8.79 -2.77
CA GLN A 129 3.61 -8.34 -3.83
C GLN A 129 3.05 -9.51 -4.64
N ASP A 130 3.89 -10.51 -4.93
CA ASP A 130 3.44 -11.70 -5.65
C ASP A 130 2.40 -12.48 -4.82
N LYS A 131 2.61 -12.59 -3.49
CA LYS A 131 1.65 -13.24 -2.59
C LYS A 131 0.35 -12.45 -2.46
N LEU A 132 0.45 -11.12 -2.32
CA LEU A 132 -0.70 -10.22 -2.27
C LEU A 132 -1.54 -10.32 -3.54
N LEU A 133 -0.91 -10.25 -4.73
CA LEU A 133 -1.59 -10.34 -6.02
C LEU A 133 -2.29 -11.69 -6.20
N SER A 134 -1.62 -12.78 -5.83
CA SER A 134 -2.21 -14.13 -5.87
C SER A 134 -3.45 -14.24 -4.98
N TRP A 135 -3.36 -13.74 -3.74
CA TRP A 135 -4.50 -13.73 -2.83
C TRP A 135 -5.65 -12.85 -3.35
N GLN A 136 -5.35 -11.65 -3.88
CA GLN A 136 -6.36 -10.78 -4.49
C GLN A 136 -7.09 -11.48 -5.64
N ALA A 137 -6.37 -12.16 -6.52
CA ALA A 137 -6.97 -12.95 -7.61
C ALA A 137 -7.90 -14.06 -7.07
N ASN A 138 -7.47 -14.78 -6.03
CA ASN A 138 -8.32 -15.79 -5.40
C ASN A 138 -9.58 -15.19 -4.78
N CYS A 139 -9.48 -14.03 -4.11
CA CYS A 139 -10.66 -13.33 -3.60
C CYS A 139 -11.64 -12.98 -4.73
N VAL A 140 -11.15 -12.38 -5.82
CA VAL A 140 -12.00 -12.05 -6.99
C VAL A 140 -12.68 -13.29 -7.56
N ALA A 141 -11.96 -14.41 -7.69
CA ALA A 141 -12.52 -15.66 -8.19
C ALA A 141 -13.63 -16.23 -7.27
N GLU A 142 -13.54 -16.00 -5.96
CA GLU A 142 -14.49 -16.48 -4.96
C GLU A 142 -15.77 -15.64 -4.86
N GLU A 143 -15.71 -14.34 -5.14
CA GLU A 143 -16.91 -13.47 -5.12
C GLU A 143 -17.90 -13.82 -6.24
N GLY A 144 -17.42 -14.46 -7.32
CA GLY A 144 -18.27 -15.10 -8.32
C GLY A 144 -18.67 -14.21 -9.50
N PRO A 145 -19.63 -14.65 -10.32
CA PRO A 145 -19.91 -14.07 -11.64
C PRO A 145 -20.64 -12.73 -11.61
N ASP A 146 -21.15 -12.31 -10.44
CA ASP A 146 -21.91 -11.06 -10.29
C ASP A 146 -21.00 -9.81 -10.24
N VAL A 147 -19.67 -10.01 -10.18
CA VAL A 147 -18.68 -8.94 -10.28
C VAL A 147 -18.61 -8.44 -11.71
N GLU A 148 -19.09 -7.21 -11.93
CA GLU A 148 -19.13 -6.55 -13.22
C GLU A 148 -17.83 -5.80 -13.52
N ARG A 149 -17.17 -5.27 -12.49
CA ARG A 149 -15.97 -4.43 -12.63
C ARG A 149 -14.96 -4.74 -11.55
N LEU A 150 -13.70 -4.84 -11.96
CA LEU A 150 -12.54 -4.91 -11.07
C LEU A 150 -11.68 -3.66 -11.27
N LEU A 151 -11.73 -2.78 -10.29
CA LEU A 151 -10.95 -1.56 -10.26
C LEU A 151 -9.64 -1.82 -9.50
N TYR A 152 -8.53 -1.66 -10.19
CA TYR A 152 -7.20 -1.90 -9.63
C TYR A 152 -6.44 -0.59 -9.49
N HIS A 153 -6.29 -0.18 -8.25
CA HIS A 153 -5.62 1.04 -7.84
C HIS A 153 -4.11 0.91 -8.10
N LEU A 154 -3.56 1.76 -8.98
CA LEU A 154 -2.13 1.99 -9.10
C LEU A 154 -1.82 3.49 -8.90
N PRO A 155 -1.24 3.89 -7.77
CA PRO A 155 -0.96 5.29 -7.43
C PRO A 155 0.24 5.89 -8.20
N VAL A 156 0.28 5.78 -9.52
CA VAL A 156 1.48 6.16 -10.31
C VAL A 156 1.72 7.67 -10.27
N SER A 157 0.69 8.47 -10.55
CA SER A 157 0.83 9.94 -10.62
C SER A 157 1.24 10.59 -9.29
N ILE A 158 0.92 9.95 -8.17
CA ILE A 158 1.38 10.28 -6.82
C ILE A 158 2.90 10.28 -6.75
N TYR A 159 3.54 9.20 -7.22
CA TYR A 159 4.99 9.12 -7.21
C TYR A 159 5.63 10.10 -8.19
N HIS A 160 5.06 10.32 -9.39
CA HIS A 160 5.55 11.39 -10.29
C HIS A 160 5.48 12.76 -9.63
N THR A 161 4.35 13.08 -8.98
CA THR A 161 4.17 14.36 -8.27
C THR A 161 5.24 14.52 -7.19
N PHE A 162 5.60 13.47 -6.45
CA PHE A 162 6.67 13.59 -5.45
C PHE A 162 8.05 13.73 -6.07
N ILE A 163 8.32 13.05 -7.18
CA ILE A 163 9.57 13.26 -7.90
C ILE A 163 9.64 14.73 -8.34
N ASP A 164 8.58 15.28 -8.93
CA ASP A 164 8.50 16.71 -9.30
C ASP A 164 8.73 17.64 -8.09
N GLU A 165 8.12 17.35 -6.94
CA GLU A 165 8.34 18.13 -5.71
C GLU A 165 9.80 18.09 -5.25
N ILE A 166 10.47 16.94 -5.36
CA ILE A 166 11.89 16.79 -5.04
C ILE A 166 12.73 17.60 -6.03
N GLU A 167 12.46 17.50 -7.33
CA GLU A 167 13.14 18.25 -8.38
C GLU A 167 13.06 19.76 -8.18
N VAL A 168 11.88 20.27 -7.79
CA VAL A 168 11.67 21.69 -7.48
C VAL A 168 12.62 22.15 -6.37
N VAL A 169 12.81 21.34 -5.32
CA VAL A 169 13.68 21.70 -4.20
C VAL A 169 15.16 21.53 -4.54
N LEU A 170 15.50 20.53 -5.37
CA LEU A 170 16.87 20.31 -5.85
C LEU A 170 17.30 21.34 -6.92
N GLY A 171 16.35 21.94 -7.63
CA GLY A 171 16.62 22.81 -8.77
C GLY A 171 17.15 22.06 -9.99
N ALA A 172 16.90 20.75 -10.07
CA ALA A 172 17.36 19.88 -11.14
C ALA A 172 16.33 18.79 -11.43
N LYS A 173 16.24 18.38 -12.70
CA LYS A 173 15.38 17.28 -13.15
C LYS A 173 16.02 15.93 -12.86
N LEU A 174 15.18 14.93 -12.57
CA LEU A 174 15.50 13.53 -12.28
C LEU A 174 14.76 12.61 -13.28
N PRO A 175 14.97 12.78 -14.61
CA PRO A 175 14.22 12.06 -15.64
C PRO A 175 14.29 10.54 -15.48
N MET A 176 15.46 10.03 -15.07
CA MET A 176 15.67 8.60 -14.81
C MET A 176 14.71 8.04 -13.74
N LEU A 177 14.35 8.81 -12.71
CA LEU A 177 13.39 8.32 -11.71
C LEU A 177 11.98 8.19 -12.28
N HIS A 178 11.58 9.12 -13.16
CA HIS A 178 10.29 9.04 -13.84
C HIS A 178 10.25 7.84 -14.79
N GLU A 179 11.29 7.64 -15.60
CA GLU A 179 11.40 6.49 -16.51
C GLU A 179 11.32 5.15 -15.76
N LEU A 180 12.06 5.02 -14.66
CA LEU A 180 12.03 3.80 -13.84
C LEU A 180 10.66 3.57 -13.17
N LEU A 181 9.95 4.63 -12.85
CA LEU A 181 8.59 4.54 -12.30
C LEU A 181 7.59 4.07 -13.36
N ASP A 182 7.69 4.59 -14.59
CA ASP A 182 6.88 4.16 -15.73
C ASP A 182 7.16 2.69 -16.08
N GLU A 183 8.43 2.29 -16.19
CA GLU A 183 8.84 0.91 -16.46
C GLU A 183 8.30 -0.06 -15.39
N TYR A 184 8.44 0.31 -14.12
CA TYR A 184 7.95 -0.49 -13.01
C TYR A 184 6.41 -0.60 -13.03
N THR A 185 5.72 0.50 -13.35
CA THR A 185 4.27 0.55 -13.52
C THR A 185 3.80 -0.42 -14.59
N ASP A 186 4.43 -0.39 -15.76
CA ASP A 186 4.04 -1.22 -16.89
C ASP A 186 4.25 -2.71 -16.59
N MET A 187 5.35 -3.04 -15.90
CA MET A 187 5.59 -4.38 -15.40
C MET A 187 4.50 -4.84 -14.42
N LEU A 188 4.13 -4.00 -13.44
CA LEU A 188 3.05 -4.30 -12.50
C LEU A 188 1.71 -4.50 -13.19
N LYS A 189 1.35 -3.60 -14.12
CA LYS A 189 0.11 -3.71 -14.91
C LYS A 189 0.06 -5.03 -15.67
N LYS A 190 1.16 -5.40 -16.33
CA LYS A 190 1.26 -6.66 -17.06
C LYS A 190 1.04 -7.86 -16.12
N LYS A 191 1.71 -7.90 -14.97
CA LYS A 191 1.52 -8.96 -13.97
C LYS A 191 0.08 -9.04 -13.46
N CYS A 192 -0.56 -7.91 -13.19
CA CYS A 192 -1.95 -7.88 -12.74
C CYS A 192 -2.89 -8.40 -13.82
N VAL A 193 -2.78 -7.91 -15.06
CA VAL A 193 -3.57 -8.39 -16.20
C VAL A 193 -3.41 -9.90 -16.35
N GLU A 194 -2.18 -10.41 -16.31
CA GLU A 194 -1.92 -11.85 -16.38
C GLU A 194 -2.62 -12.58 -15.23
N ALA A 195 -2.46 -12.16 -13.97
CA ALA A 195 -3.06 -12.82 -12.81
C ALA A 195 -4.60 -12.91 -12.91
N PHE A 196 -5.28 -11.82 -13.27
CA PHE A 196 -6.75 -11.79 -13.38
C PHE A 196 -7.27 -12.47 -14.65
N HIS A 197 -6.51 -12.46 -15.75
CA HIS A 197 -6.88 -13.18 -16.96
C HIS A 197 -7.00 -14.70 -16.72
N HIS A 198 -6.14 -15.29 -15.87
CA HIS A 198 -6.21 -16.73 -15.54
C HIS A 198 -7.52 -17.16 -14.87
N ILE A 199 -8.23 -16.22 -14.23
CA ILE A 199 -9.53 -16.47 -13.60
C ILE A 199 -10.70 -15.91 -14.43
N GLY A 200 -10.45 -15.46 -15.66
CA GLY A 200 -11.46 -14.92 -16.57
C GLY A 200 -11.95 -13.51 -16.22
N ALA A 201 -11.23 -12.77 -15.38
CA ALA A 201 -11.57 -11.40 -15.00
C ALA A 201 -10.75 -10.37 -15.80
N SER A 202 -11.38 -9.27 -16.20
CA SER A 202 -10.70 -8.09 -16.76
C SER A 202 -10.47 -7.04 -15.69
N VAL A 203 -9.33 -6.36 -15.77
CA VAL A 203 -8.93 -5.33 -14.80
C VAL A 203 -8.97 -3.93 -15.42
N GLU A 204 -9.57 -2.99 -14.69
CA GLU A 204 -9.56 -1.56 -15.00
C GLU A 204 -8.59 -0.85 -14.06
N PHE A 205 -7.51 -0.28 -14.59
CA PHE A 205 -6.53 0.43 -13.76
C PHE A 205 -7.01 1.84 -13.44
N CYS A 206 -7.06 2.16 -12.14
CA CYS A 206 -7.45 3.48 -11.66
C CYS A 206 -6.25 4.19 -11.04
N ASP A 207 -6.05 5.46 -11.42
CA ASP A 207 -5.09 6.37 -10.79
C ASP A 207 -5.85 7.29 -9.83
N PRO A 208 -5.63 7.17 -8.52
CA PRO A 208 -6.38 7.88 -7.47
C PRO A 208 -6.18 9.39 -7.46
N HIS A 209 -5.22 9.89 -8.22
CA HIS A 209 -4.83 11.29 -8.19
C HIS A 209 -5.24 12.04 -9.45
N LYS A 210 -5.76 11.34 -10.45
CA LYS A 210 -6.20 11.94 -11.71
C LYS A 210 -7.72 11.93 -11.78
N GLY A 211 -8.29 13.11 -11.98
CA GLY A 211 -9.69 13.24 -12.34
C GLY A 211 -9.99 12.73 -13.74
N PRO A 212 -11.25 12.71 -14.14
CA PRO A 212 -11.69 12.16 -15.43
C PRO A 212 -11.06 12.89 -16.64
N ASN A 213 -10.51 14.10 -16.48
CA ASN A 213 -9.79 14.83 -17.53
C ASN A 213 -8.27 14.89 -17.30
N GLY A 214 -7.74 14.08 -16.39
CA GLY A 214 -6.31 14.01 -16.06
C GLY A 214 -5.81 15.11 -15.13
N GLU A 215 -6.70 15.94 -14.58
CA GLU A 215 -6.37 16.93 -13.56
C GLU A 215 -5.93 16.26 -12.26
N ILE A 216 -4.92 16.83 -11.58
CA ILE A 216 -4.51 16.33 -10.26
C ILE A 216 -5.52 16.82 -9.23
N LEU A 217 -6.30 15.91 -8.65
CA LEU A 217 -7.42 16.26 -7.77
C LEU A 217 -6.98 16.74 -6.39
N ASP A 218 -5.97 16.11 -5.79
CA ASP A 218 -5.28 16.59 -4.59
C ASP A 218 -3.94 15.84 -4.43
N ALA A 219 -2.82 16.57 -4.32
CA ALA A 219 -1.46 16.00 -4.23
C ALA A 219 -1.17 15.26 -2.90
N HIS A 220 -2.02 15.45 -1.89
CA HIS A 220 -1.87 14.86 -0.55
C HIS A 220 -2.83 13.70 -0.30
N ALA A 221 -3.61 13.35 -1.32
CA ALA A 221 -4.82 12.57 -1.24
C ALA A 221 -4.70 11.21 -1.90
N ALA A 222 -3.55 10.56 -1.73
CA ALA A 222 -3.22 9.33 -2.46
C ALA A 222 -4.29 8.23 -2.34
N ASP A 223 -5.05 8.28 -1.26
CA ASP A 223 -6.10 7.33 -0.92
C ASP A 223 -7.52 7.89 -1.16
N ARG A 224 -7.68 9.13 -1.67
CA ARG A 224 -8.97 9.87 -1.65
C ARG A 224 -9.81 9.82 -2.93
N ALA A 225 -9.26 9.74 -4.15
CA ALA A 225 -10.04 10.12 -5.33
C ALA A 225 -10.61 9.03 -6.26
N PRO A 226 -10.08 7.78 -6.42
CA PRO A 226 -10.66 6.85 -7.40
C PRO A 226 -11.99 6.28 -6.92
N TYR A 227 -12.34 6.52 -5.66
CA TYR A 227 -13.51 5.97 -5.01
C TYR A 227 -14.67 6.94 -5.01
N LEU A 228 -14.48 8.25 -5.05
CA LEU A 228 -15.61 9.20 -4.95
C LEU A 228 -16.68 8.98 -6.02
N GLU A 229 -16.29 8.62 -7.25
CA GLU A 229 -17.24 8.32 -8.34
C GLU A 229 -17.96 6.98 -8.17
N VAL A 230 -17.31 5.98 -7.58
CA VAL A 230 -17.88 4.63 -7.36
C VAL A 230 -18.50 4.46 -5.98
N LEU A 231 -18.16 5.31 -5.01
CA LEU A 231 -18.70 5.33 -3.64
C LEU A 231 -20.19 5.66 -3.60
N GLY A 232 -20.70 6.30 -4.65
CA GLY A 232 -22.14 6.52 -4.85
C GLY A 232 -22.86 5.34 -5.50
N LEU A 233 -22.17 4.24 -5.83
CA LEU A 233 -22.74 3.06 -6.46
C LEU A 233 -22.97 1.95 -5.43
N ASP A 234 -24.09 1.25 -5.57
CA ASP A 234 -24.40 0.08 -4.74
C ASP A 234 -23.50 -1.12 -5.09
N GLY A 235 -23.18 -1.94 -4.08
CA GLY A 235 -22.44 -3.20 -4.28
C GLY A 235 -20.93 -3.03 -4.46
N VAL A 236 -20.32 -2.07 -3.78
CA VAL A 236 -18.86 -1.85 -3.81
C VAL A 236 -18.19 -2.55 -2.63
N MET A 237 -17.09 -3.27 -2.88
CA MET A 237 -16.27 -3.89 -1.84
C MET A 237 -14.77 -3.76 -2.14
N GLY A 238 -13.98 -3.50 -1.11
CA GLY A 238 -12.52 -3.50 -1.17
C GLY A 238 -11.89 -4.87 -0.90
N ILE A 239 -10.68 -5.10 -1.40
CA ILE A 239 -9.81 -6.23 -1.05
C ILE A 239 -8.43 -5.68 -0.70
N GLU A 240 -8.01 -5.79 0.57
CA GLU A 240 -6.78 -5.16 1.06
C GLU A 240 -5.98 -6.03 2.04
N ASP A 241 -4.65 -5.86 2.07
CA ASP A 241 -3.89 -6.28 3.26
C ASP A 241 -4.33 -5.43 4.45
N LEU A 242 -4.63 -6.08 5.56
CA LEU A 242 -4.99 -5.42 6.81
C LEU A 242 -3.91 -4.42 7.28
N ALA A 243 -2.63 -4.71 7.05
CA ALA A 243 -1.51 -3.81 7.38
C ALA A 243 -1.68 -2.44 6.71
N GLN A 244 -2.27 -2.44 5.52
CA GLN A 244 -2.48 -1.26 4.68
C GLN A 244 -3.97 -1.07 4.36
N LEU A 245 -4.85 -1.33 5.32
CA LEU A 245 -6.29 -1.01 5.21
C LEU A 245 -6.43 0.51 5.05
N THR A 246 -6.40 0.96 3.80
CA THR A 246 -6.31 2.36 3.39
C THR A 246 -7.62 2.76 2.72
N ILE A 247 -8.13 1.92 1.82
CA ILE A 247 -9.42 2.14 1.14
C ILE A 247 -10.55 2.14 2.17
N GLY A 248 -10.63 1.13 3.04
CA GLY A 248 -11.73 1.06 4.00
C GLY A 248 -11.67 2.13 5.08
N ALA A 249 -10.58 2.14 5.86
CA ALA A 249 -10.47 2.91 7.09
C ALA A 249 -10.22 4.40 6.87
N THR A 250 -9.35 4.76 5.92
CA THR A 250 -9.02 6.17 5.67
C THR A 250 -10.19 6.92 5.03
N ILE A 251 -10.96 6.27 4.14
CA ILE A 251 -12.18 6.87 3.57
C ILE A 251 -13.26 7.07 4.64
N ALA A 252 -13.43 6.10 5.53
CA ALA A 252 -14.41 6.24 6.62
C ALA A 252 -14.06 7.39 7.56
N GLU A 253 -12.78 7.55 7.91
CA GLU A 253 -12.31 8.65 8.77
C GLU A 253 -12.48 10.02 8.09
N GLU A 254 -12.09 10.15 6.82
CA GLU A 254 -12.06 11.46 6.15
C GLU A 254 -13.43 11.89 5.57
N PHE A 255 -14.27 10.95 5.11
CA PHE A 255 -15.51 11.23 4.37
C PHE A 255 -16.78 10.69 5.05
N GLY A 256 -16.65 9.90 6.12
CA GLY A 256 -17.80 9.26 6.76
C GLY A 256 -18.45 8.16 5.92
N VAL A 257 -17.78 7.69 4.86
CA VAL A 257 -18.27 6.62 3.99
C VAL A 257 -17.49 5.35 4.27
N THR A 258 -18.19 4.27 4.63
CA THR A 258 -17.55 2.99 4.93
C THR A 258 -17.68 2.04 3.75
N ILE A 259 -16.56 1.71 3.12
CA ILE A 259 -16.49 0.62 2.13
C ILE A 259 -16.22 -0.69 2.89
N PRO A 260 -17.08 -1.71 2.78
CA PRO A 260 -16.75 -3.04 3.27
C PRO A 260 -15.49 -3.55 2.57
N CYS A 261 -14.48 -3.96 3.33
CA CYS A 261 -13.26 -4.54 2.79
C CYS A 261 -13.13 -5.98 3.24
N ARG A 262 -12.90 -6.90 2.31
CA ARG A 262 -12.29 -8.19 2.60
C ARG A 262 -10.81 -7.95 2.89
N VAL A 263 -10.37 -8.33 4.08
CA VAL A 263 -9.02 -8.03 4.56
C VAL A 263 -8.23 -9.30 4.81
N GLY A 264 -6.95 -9.28 4.46
CA GLY A 264 -6.03 -10.40 4.63
C GLY A 264 -4.86 -10.06 5.54
N VAL A 265 -4.34 -11.05 6.27
CA VAL A 265 -3.04 -11.01 6.95
C VAL A 265 -2.12 -11.95 6.19
N LEU A 266 -1.16 -11.42 5.44
CA LEU A 266 -0.29 -12.22 4.57
C LEU A 266 0.74 -13.07 5.34
N GLY A 267 1.01 -12.72 6.60
CA GLY A 267 1.92 -13.45 7.49
C GLY A 267 3.39 -13.41 7.08
N ILE A 268 3.74 -12.44 6.26
CA ILE A 268 5.10 -12.12 5.85
C ILE A 268 5.35 -10.66 6.20
N PRO A 269 6.59 -10.28 6.59
CA PRO A 269 6.90 -8.89 6.86
C PRO A 269 6.54 -8.03 5.66
N HIS A 270 5.75 -7.01 5.92
CA HIS A 270 5.43 -6.02 4.91
C HIS A 270 6.73 -5.25 4.55
N PRO A 271 6.95 -4.88 3.28
CA PRO A 271 8.16 -4.16 2.87
C PRO A 271 8.46 -2.90 3.69
N LEU A 272 7.45 -2.29 4.33
CA LEU A 272 7.61 -1.18 5.28
C LEU A 272 8.45 -1.53 6.50
N SER A 273 8.21 -2.69 7.12
CA SER A 273 8.80 -3.07 8.41
C SER A 273 10.17 -3.73 8.27
N GLN A 274 10.39 -4.54 7.22
CA GLN A 274 11.66 -5.20 6.97
C GLN A 274 12.03 -5.10 5.49
N CYS A 275 12.86 -4.11 5.16
CA CYS A 275 13.49 -4.00 3.86
C CYS A 275 15.00 -4.07 4.05
N ASP A 276 15.48 -5.30 4.24
CA ASP A 276 16.90 -5.60 4.34
C ASP A 276 17.61 -5.58 2.97
N GLY A 277 16.85 -5.57 1.87
CA GLY A 277 17.38 -5.66 0.51
C GLY A 277 17.67 -7.09 0.05
N GLU A 278 17.54 -8.09 0.93
CA GLU A 278 17.58 -9.52 0.56
C GLU A 278 16.22 -9.96 0.02
N HIS A 279 15.14 -9.43 0.60
CA HIS A 279 13.76 -9.80 0.25
C HIS A 279 13.05 -8.79 -0.66
N CYS A 280 13.68 -7.64 -0.93
CA CYS A 280 13.15 -6.58 -1.79
C CYS A 280 14.07 -6.38 -3.00
N CYS A 281 13.56 -6.66 -4.20
CA CYS A 281 14.31 -6.52 -5.44
C CYS A 281 14.37 -5.05 -5.86
N ARG A 282 15.42 -4.37 -5.40
CA ARG A 282 15.62 -2.93 -5.60
C ARG A 282 17.00 -2.62 -6.18
N ARG A 283 17.08 -1.49 -6.88
CA ARG A 283 18.32 -0.88 -7.31
C ARG A 283 18.58 0.37 -6.48
N ARG A 284 19.80 0.50 -5.98
CA ARG A 284 20.28 1.72 -5.31
C ARG A 284 20.91 2.64 -6.34
N LEU A 285 20.41 3.86 -6.44
CA LEU A 285 20.89 4.88 -7.38
C LEU A 285 21.50 6.05 -6.62
N SER A 286 22.71 6.42 -6.98
CA SER A 286 23.37 7.62 -6.45
C SER A 286 22.75 8.88 -7.09
N MET A 287 22.88 10.03 -6.43
CA MET A 287 22.45 11.30 -7.04
C MET A 287 23.16 11.60 -8.35
N ASP A 288 24.44 11.25 -8.48
CA ASP A 288 25.20 11.46 -9.71
C ASP A 288 24.62 10.63 -10.87
N SER A 289 24.21 9.39 -10.61
CA SER A 289 23.53 8.54 -11.60
C SER A 289 22.19 9.16 -12.03
N LEU A 290 21.39 9.63 -11.06
CA LEU A 290 20.08 10.21 -11.32
C LEU A 290 20.15 11.54 -12.10
N LEU A 291 21.16 12.36 -11.83
CA LEU A 291 21.34 13.66 -12.48
C LEU A 291 22.02 13.57 -13.84
N SER A 292 22.90 12.58 -14.04
CA SER A 292 23.64 12.43 -15.30
C SER A 292 22.85 11.70 -16.38
N GLY A 293 21.77 11.00 -16.04
CA GLY A 293 21.02 10.15 -16.96
C GLY A 293 21.81 8.91 -17.43
N ASN A 294 23.01 8.68 -16.90
CA ASN A 294 23.88 7.58 -17.31
C ASN A 294 23.75 6.41 -16.35
N PHE A 295 23.45 5.24 -16.91
CA PHE A 295 23.54 3.96 -16.20
C PHE A 295 25.01 3.61 -15.96
N VAL A 296 25.43 3.64 -14.69
CA VAL A 296 26.63 2.93 -14.22
C VAL A 296 26.19 1.79 -13.31
#